data_AF-A0A8W8IVY4-F1
#
_entry.id   AF-A0A8W8IVY4-F1
#
_cell.length_a   1.000
_cell.length_b   1.000
_cell.length_c   1.000
_cell.angle_alpha   90.00
_cell.angle_beta   90.00
_cell.angle_gamma   90.00
#
_symmetry.space_group_name_H-M   'P 1'
#
loop_
_entity.id
_entity.type
_entity.pdbx_description
1 polymer ?
#
loop_
_entity_poly.entity_id
_entity_poly.type
_entity_poly.pdbx_seq_one_letter_code
_entity_poly.pdbx_strand_id
1 'polypeptide(L)'
;MILENKVFISKKMCRRNGRVLDLGYSNAVLPAVRNHNVYHYCSTKLCKLFNVIYDGDESGNVENYYIISGKSKRFVPASCLDISTYGNITTDGEYWIYPMAANGRRTKIFCHDMANEPSHFITLKNTNSFVEHDGSNWILSFQQCQSSLIHPLKRVEFTKVKIEIEDMVVNGTDYTFTSVTGSPTIKYGESKDCNGQYYLNPCPHFGHAVIDTRETGLIVDPDTTFGLLVHNDGEMKDFIRSADGSQISFLCAGWCSRCGPTSGPLRLLLSMEFISATDAQPVTCRK
;
A
#
# COMPACT_ATOMS: atom_id res chain seq x y z
N MET A 1 5.31 30.17 25.63
CA MET A 1 6.25 30.29 24.50
C MET A 1 5.99 29.13 23.55
N ILE A 2 5.02 29.30 22.66
CA ILE A 2 4.74 28.44 21.50
C ILE A 2 4.30 29.42 20.41
N LEU A 3 5.06 29.48 19.32
CA LEU A 3 4.78 30.34 18.16
C LEU A 3 3.80 29.59 17.24
N GLU A 4 2.54 30.00 17.25
CA GLU A 4 1.59 29.64 16.21
C GLU A 4 1.88 30.47 14.95
N ASN A 5 2.33 29.80 13.89
CA ASN A 5 2.44 30.41 12.56
C ASN A 5 1.04 30.61 11.97
N LYS A 6 0.49 31.83 12.10
CA LYS A 6 -0.68 32.29 11.34
C LYS A 6 -0.24 32.61 9.90
N VAL A 7 -0.71 31.82 8.95
CA VAL A 7 -0.53 32.11 7.52
C VAL A 7 -1.52 33.19 7.09
N PHE A 8 -0.99 34.32 6.62
CA PHE A 8 -1.76 35.42 6.05
C PHE A 8 -2.24 35.07 4.63
N ILE A 9 -3.55 35.18 4.38
CA ILE A 9 -4.16 35.08 3.05
C ILE A 9 -4.27 36.49 2.46
N SER A 10 -3.48 36.81 1.44
CA SER A 10 -3.64 38.03 0.65
C SER A 10 -4.47 37.73 -0.61
N LYS A 11 -5.66 38.32 -0.72
CA LYS A 11 -6.41 38.38 -1.99
C LYS A 11 -5.66 39.32 -2.94
N LYS A 12 -5.16 38.80 -4.08
CA LYS A 12 -4.87 39.61 -5.26
C LYS A 12 -5.68 39.11 -6.45
N MET A 13 -6.49 40.04 -6.98
CA MET A 13 -7.37 39.90 -8.13
C MET A 13 -6.60 39.58 -9.43
N CYS A 14 -7.12 38.66 -10.24
CA CYS A 14 -6.72 38.49 -11.63
C CYS A 14 -7.60 39.37 -12.54
N ARG A 15 -6.98 40.21 -13.37
CA ARG A 15 -7.65 41.07 -14.36
C ARG A 15 -7.82 40.33 -15.69
N ARG A 16 -8.99 40.46 -16.34
CA ARG A 16 -9.17 40.20 -17.77
C ARG A 16 -9.99 41.36 -18.37
N ASN A 17 -9.46 42.02 -19.40
CA ASN A 17 -10.10 43.08 -20.20
C ASN A 17 -10.58 44.36 -19.47
N GLY A 18 -9.73 44.97 -18.63
CA GLY A 18 -9.68 46.43 -18.49
C GLY A 18 -10.91 47.19 -17.94
N ARG A 19 -11.91 46.55 -17.33
CA ARG A 19 -12.96 47.27 -16.57
C ARG A 19 -13.14 46.69 -15.18
N VAL A 20 -13.15 47.58 -14.18
CA VAL A 20 -13.41 47.27 -12.77
C VAL A 20 -14.91 47.30 -12.56
N LEU A 21 -15.50 46.18 -12.14
CA LEU A 21 -16.84 46.16 -11.55
C LEU A 21 -16.66 46.07 -10.04
N ASP A 22 -17.06 47.14 -9.36
CA ASP A 22 -17.11 47.28 -7.92
C ASP A 22 -18.45 46.66 -7.45
N LEU A 23 -18.39 45.62 -6.62
CA LEU A 23 -19.56 45.09 -5.93
C LEU A 23 -19.26 45.11 -4.44
N GLY A 24 -19.94 46.05 -3.77
CA GLY A 24 -19.80 46.41 -2.38
C GLY A 24 -20.12 45.27 -1.40
N TYR A 25 -19.61 45.47 -0.19
CA TYR A 25 -19.80 44.62 0.98
C TYR A 25 -21.29 44.47 1.35
N SER A 26 -21.72 43.22 1.56
CA SER A 26 -22.91 42.89 2.35
C SER A 26 -22.62 41.65 3.19
N ASN A 27 -22.87 41.77 4.50
CA ASN A 27 -22.76 40.71 5.49
C ASN A 27 -23.95 39.76 5.35
N ALA A 28 -23.71 38.52 4.94
CA ALA A 28 -24.68 37.42 5.08
C ALA A 28 -23.95 36.13 5.47
N VAL A 29 -24.39 35.53 6.57
CA VAL A 29 -23.94 34.24 7.11
C VAL A 29 -24.82 33.15 6.48
N LEU A 30 -24.24 32.24 5.69
CA LEU A 30 -24.85 31.01 5.15
C LEU A 30 -23.79 29.89 5.03
N PRO A 31 -24.18 28.60 5.02
CA PRO A 31 -23.40 27.50 5.59
C PRO A 31 -22.21 27.03 4.74
N ALA A 32 -21.21 26.49 5.42
CA ALA A 32 -19.94 26.05 4.87
C ALA A 32 -20.07 24.87 3.90
N VAL A 33 -20.07 25.17 2.59
CA VAL A 33 -19.63 24.24 1.55
C VAL A 33 -18.10 24.32 1.50
N ARG A 34 -17.40 23.24 1.85
CA ARG A 34 -15.93 23.16 1.73
C ARG A 34 -15.55 23.14 0.24
N ASN A 35 -15.41 24.32 -0.33
CA ASN A 35 -14.70 24.53 -1.58
C ASN A 35 -13.20 24.30 -1.32
N HIS A 36 -12.60 23.33 -2.00
CA HIS A 36 -11.16 23.11 -1.96
C HIS A 36 -10.44 24.24 -2.70
N ASN A 37 -9.64 25.01 -1.96
CA ASN A 37 -8.96 26.21 -2.42
C ASN A 37 -7.71 25.90 -3.26
N VAL A 38 -7.56 26.63 -4.37
CA VAL A 38 -6.33 26.74 -5.17
C VAL A 38 -5.40 27.76 -4.50
N TYR A 39 -4.14 27.40 -4.25
CA TYR A 39 -3.13 28.33 -3.78
C TYR A 39 -2.15 28.68 -4.91
N HIS A 40 -2.13 29.95 -5.33
CA HIS A 40 -1.08 30.51 -6.16
C HIS A 40 -0.26 31.51 -5.33
N TYR A 41 1.01 31.22 -5.08
CA TYR A 41 1.94 32.21 -4.53
C TYR A 41 2.82 32.76 -5.65
N CYS A 42 2.57 34.01 -6.04
CA CYS A 42 3.32 34.70 -7.08
C CYS A 42 4.09 35.86 -6.43
N SER A 43 5.32 35.58 -5.98
CA SER A 43 6.27 36.61 -5.57
C SER A 43 7.14 36.99 -6.78
N THR A 44 7.26 38.29 -7.01
CA THR A 44 7.88 38.88 -8.19
C THR A 44 9.32 38.37 -8.40
N LYS A 45 9.57 37.83 -9.61
CA LYS A 45 10.84 37.44 -10.25
C LYS A 45 11.29 35.98 -10.27
N LEU A 46 10.52 35.01 -9.77
CA LEU A 46 10.72 33.60 -10.18
C LEU A 46 9.40 32.83 -10.09
N CYS A 47 8.73 32.65 -11.23
CA CYS A 47 7.69 31.63 -11.33
C CYS A 47 8.39 30.27 -11.39
N LYS A 48 8.75 29.69 -10.25
CA LYS A 48 8.88 28.23 -10.20
C LYS A 48 7.46 27.70 -10.35
N LEU A 49 7.15 27.07 -11.47
CA LEU A 49 5.93 26.26 -11.56
C LEU A 49 6.03 25.23 -10.43
N PHE A 50 5.16 25.35 -9.44
CA PHE A 50 4.93 24.25 -8.52
C PHE A 50 4.29 23.13 -9.36
N ASN A 51 4.87 21.94 -9.31
CA ASN A 51 4.30 20.76 -9.94
C ASN A 51 3.05 20.40 -9.13
N VAL A 52 1.91 20.98 -9.53
CA VAL A 52 0.62 20.71 -8.91
C VAL A 52 0.17 19.34 -9.38
N ILE A 53 0.11 18.41 -8.43
CA ILE A 53 -0.63 17.17 -8.57
C ILE A 53 -2.11 17.55 -8.47
N TYR A 54 -2.84 17.43 -9.58
CA TYR A 54 -4.30 17.58 -9.58
C TYR A 54 -4.94 16.25 -9.19
N ASP A 55 -5.80 16.24 -8.17
CA ASP A 55 -6.72 15.12 -7.89
C ASP A 55 -8.08 15.58 -8.40
N GLY A 56 -8.45 15.17 -9.61
CA GLY A 56 -9.86 15.29 -9.98
C GLY A 56 -10.57 14.04 -9.57
N ASP A 57 -11.66 14.34 -8.85
CA ASP A 57 -12.85 13.56 -8.57
C ASP A 57 -12.72 12.03 -8.44
N GLU A 58 -13.46 11.53 -7.44
CA GLU A 58 -13.57 10.10 -7.09
C GLU A 58 -14.11 9.21 -8.24
N SER A 59 -14.32 9.77 -9.43
CA SER A 59 -14.83 9.11 -10.65
C SER A 59 -13.80 8.21 -11.34
N GLY A 60 -12.53 8.21 -10.91
CA GLY A 60 -11.50 7.34 -11.47
C GLY A 60 -11.08 7.70 -12.90
N ASN A 61 -11.46 8.89 -13.39
CA ASN A 61 -11.11 9.35 -14.72
C ASN A 61 -9.67 9.89 -14.75
N VAL A 62 -8.85 9.33 -15.65
CA VAL A 62 -7.43 9.67 -15.86
C VAL A 62 -7.23 11.15 -16.27
N GLU A 63 -8.30 11.84 -16.70
CA GLU A 63 -8.22 13.19 -17.24
C GLU A 63 -7.76 14.25 -16.23
N ASN A 64 -7.80 13.95 -14.93
CA ASN A 64 -7.54 14.94 -13.90
C ASN A 64 -6.25 14.79 -13.10
N TYR A 65 -5.44 13.73 -13.28
CA TYR A 65 -4.15 13.58 -12.59
C TYR A 65 -3.00 13.65 -13.59
N TYR A 66 -2.40 14.83 -13.72
CA TYR A 66 -1.25 15.01 -14.61
C TYR A 66 -0.20 15.89 -13.95
N ILE A 67 1.06 15.49 -14.12
CA ILE A 67 2.21 16.34 -13.81
C ILE A 67 2.42 17.27 -15.00
N ILE A 68 2.53 18.57 -14.72
CA ILE A 68 2.92 19.55 -15.73
C ILE A 68 4.45 19.58 -15.78
N SER A 69 5.03 18.78 -16.67
CA SER A 69 6.45 18.89 -17.00
C SER A 69 6.74 20.28 -17.59
N GLY A 70 7.96 20.80 -17.42
CA GLY A 70 8.43 22.10 -17.94
C GLY A 70 8.29 22.31 -19.47
N LYS A 71 7.76 21.32 -20.20
CA LYS A 71 7.39 21.39 -21.63
C LYS A 71 5.88 21.47 -21.91
N SER A 72 5.02 21.73 -20.91
CA SER A 72 3.56 21.89 -21.08
C SER A 72 2.83 20.64 -21.59
N LYS A 73 3.40 19.44 -21.42
CA LYS A 73 2.75 18.18 -21.78
C LYS A 73 2.15 17.56 -20.52
N ARG A 74 0.86 17.21 -20.56
CA ARG A 74 0.22 16.41 -19.51
C ARG A 74 0.88 15.04 -19.46
N PHE A 75 1.31 14.62 -18.27
CA PHE A 75 1.99 13.36 -18.06
C PHE A 75 1.38 12.63 -16.88
N VAL A 76 1.11 11.33 -17.05
CA VAL A 76 0.52 10.47 -16.04
C VAL A 76 1.63 9.55 -15.51
N PRO A 77 2.02 9.66 -14.22
CA PRO A 77 3.12 8.87 -13.69
C PRO A 77 2.73 7.40 -13.57
N ALA A 78 3.55 6.50 -14.12
CA ALA A 78 3.39 5.06 -13.97
C ALA A 78 4.25 4.51 -12.81
N SER A 79 5.18 5.31 -12.28
CA SER A 79 6.14 4.92 -11.25
C SER A 79 6.51 6.07 -10.30
N CYS A 80 7.11 5.75 -9.16
CA CYS A 80 7.73 6.72 -8.26
C CYS A 80 8.89 7.47 -8.93
N LEU A 81 9.65 6.81 -9.80
CA LEU A 81 10.70 7.43 -10.61
C LEU A 81 10.14 8.52 -11.55
N ASP A 82 8.96 8.29 -12.12
CA ASP A 82 8.30 9.29 -12.94
C ASP A 82 7.90 10.53 -12.13
N ILE A 83 7.40 10.31 -10.91
CA ILE A 83 7.05 11.39 -9.98
C ILE A 83 8.30 12.21 -9.62
N SER A 84 9.41 11.55 -9.31
CA SER A 84 10.65 12.25 -8.94
C SER A 84 11.27 12.99 -10.12
N THR A 85 11.33 12.36 -11.29
CA THR A 85 12.00 12.89 -12.49
C THR A 85 11.19 14.01 -13.15
N TYR A 86 9.91 13.78 -13.40
CA TYR A 86 9.08 14.73 -14.13
C TYR A 86 8.37 15.72 -13.22
N GLY A 87 8.07 15.29 -11.98
CA GLY A 87 7.45 16.12 -10.94
C GLY A 87 8.45 16.84 -10.07
N ASN A 88 9.76 16.58 -10.16
CA ASN A 88 10.78 17.18 -9.28
C ASN A 88 10.39 17.12 -7.79
N ILE A 89 9.74 16.01 -7.41
CA ILE A 89 9.31 15.72 -6.04
C ILE A 89 10.30 14.70 -5.48
N THR A 90 11.02 15.08 -4.43
CA THR A 90 12.06 14.23 -3.82
C THR A 90 11.66 13.75 -2.42
N THR A 91 10.40 13.93 -2.04
CA THR A 91 9.88 13.60 -0.71
C THR A 91 9.16 12.27 -0.72
N ASP A 92 9.48 11.39 0.23
CA ASP A 92 8.74 10.14 0.43
C ASP A 92 7.29 10.42 0.83
N GLY A 93 6.37 9.53 0.43
CA GLY A 93 4.96 9.71 0.72
C GLY A 93 4.01 8.85 -0.11
N GLU A 94 2.72 9.03 0.13
CA GLU A 94 1.64 8.40 -0.63
C GLU A 94 1.36 9.18 -1.92
N TYR A 95 1.39 8.50 -3.06
CA TYR A 95 1.10 9.06 -4.36
C TYR A 95 0.14 8.18 -5.15
N TRP A 96 -0.55 8.79 -6.12
CA TRP A 96 -1.35 8.05 -7.09
C TRP A 96 -0.54 7.90 -8.37
N ILE A 97 -0.39 6.66 -8.84
CA ILE A 97 0.27 6.32 -10.10
C ILE A 97 -0.63 5.42 -10.94
N TYR A 98 -0.26 5.21 -12.20
CA TYR A 98 -1.05 4.47 -13.18
C TYR A 98 -0.20 3.37 -13.85
N PRO A 99 0.15 2.30 -13.12
CA PRO A 99 1.02 1.25 -13.63
C PRO A 99 0.39 0.52 -14.81
N MET A 100 1.22 0.06 -15.75
CA MET A 100 0.74 -0.74 -16.88
C MET A 100 0.20 -2.11 -16.44
N ALA A 101 0.79 -2.75 -15.43
CA ALA A 101 0.25 -3.98 -14.83
C ALA A 101 -1.15 -3.79 -14.20
N ALA A 102 -1.49 -2.56 -13.84
CA ALA A 102 -2.81 -2.16 -13.40
C ALA A 102 -3.73 -1.75 -14.57
N ASN A 103 -3.37 -2.05 -15.82
CA ASN A 103 -4.04 -1.59 -17.05
C ASN A 103 -4.16 -0.05 -17.10
N GLY A 104 -3.15 0.66 -16.59
CA GLY A 104 -3.16 2.12 -16.51
C GLY A 104 -4.23 2.66 -15.56
N ARG A 105 -4.72 1.87 -14.60
CA ARG A 105 -5.66 2.33 -13.57
C ARG A 105 -4.93 2.97 -12.40
N ARG A 106 -5.59 3.95 -11.80
CA ARG A 106 -5.14 4.68 -10.62
C ARG A 106 -4.89 3.71 -9.45
N THR A 107 -3.66 3.70 -8.94
CA THR A 107 -3.19 2.85 -7.85
C THR A 107 -2.47 3.72 -6.81
N LYS A 108 -2.81 3.55 -5.53
CA LYS A 108 -2.16 4.28 -4.44
C LYS A 108 -0.89 3.56 -4.02
N ILE A 109 0.24 4.25 -4.06
CA ILE A 109 1.56 3.68 -3.76
C ILE A 109 2.31 4.63 -2.83
N PHE A 110 2.97 4.07 -1.82
CA PHE A 110 3.96 4.78 -1.03
C PHE A 110 5.29 4.75 -1.79
N CYS A 111 5.77 5.93 -2.17
CA CYS A 111 7.09 6.09 -2.77
C CYS A 111 8.13 6.35 -1.69
N HIS A 112 9.18 5.53 -1.68
CA HIS A 112 10.29 5.61 -0.73
C HIS A 112 11.60 5.93 -1.45
N ASP A 113 12.51 6.61 -0.75
CA ASP A 113 13.80 7.08 -1.26
C ASP A 113 13.67 7.92 -2.54
N MET A 114 12.68 8.83 -2.54
CA MET A 114 12.33 9.65 -3.71
C MET A 114 13.45 10.58 -4.18
N ALA A 115 14.45 10.84 -3.34
CA ALA A 115 15.59 11.70 -3.65
C ALA A 115 16.75 10.97 -4.36
N ASN A 116 16.86 9.65 -4.19
CA ASN A 116 17.98 8.87 -4.71
C ASN A 116 17.48 7.74 -5.62
N GLU A 117 16.95 6.65 -5.06
CA GLU A 117 16.46 5.49 -5.78
C GLU A 117 14.97 5.21 -5.45
N PRO A 118 14.04 5.93 -6.12
CA PRO A 118 12.60 5.80 -5.85
C PRO A 118 12.11 4.35 -5.97
N SER A 119 11.46 3.87 -4.91
CA SER A 119 10.94 2.51 -4.81
C SER A 119 9.48 2.49 -4.36
N HIS A 120 8.78 1.40 -4.68
CA HIS A 120 7.33 1.31 -4.58
C HIS A 120 6.91 0.37 -3.46
N PHE A 121 6.07 0.88 -2.58
CA PHE A 121 5.51 0.12 -1.48
C PHE A 121 4.00 0.27 -1.44
N ILE A 122 3.32 -0.78 -0.99
CA ILE A 122 1.90 -0.71 -0.64
C ILE A 122 1.81 -0.50 0.86
N THR A 123 1.11 0.56 1.28
CA THR A 123 0.78 0.76 2.69
C THR A 123 -0.37 -0.13 3.10
N LEU A 124 -0.15 -0.95 4.10
CA LEU A 124 -1.14 -1.88 4.63
C LEU A 124 -1.95 -1.19 5.71
N LYS A 125 -3.29 -1.30 5.64
CA LYS A 125 -4.17 -0.77 6.69
C LYS A 125 -4.01 -1.53 8.00
N ASN A 126 -3.93 -2.85 7.89
CA ASN A 126 -3.69 -3.76 8.99
C ASN A 126 -2.28 -4.34 8.85
N THR A 127 -1.58 -4.48 9.97
CA THR A 127 -0.25 -5.10 9.98
C THR A 127 -0.36 -6.57 9.56
N ASN A 128 0.41 -6.96 8.55
CA ASN A 128 0.50 -8.35 8.12
C ASN A 128 1.58 -9.05 8.93
N SER A 129 1.27 -10.23 9.46
CA SER A 129 2.10 -10.92 10.46
C SER A 129 2.41 -12.33 10.00
N PHE A 130 3.69 -12.68 10.09
CA PHE A 130 4.21 -13.99 9.75
C PHE A 130 5.00 -14.51 10.93
N VAL A 131 4.71 -15.74 11.34
CA VAL A 131 5.30 -16.41 12.49
C VAL A 131 5.99 -17.67 12.02
N GLU A 132 7.21 -17.88 12.49
CA GLU A 132 7.94 -19.13 12.34
C GLU A 132 8.28 -19.71 13.71
N HIS A 133 8.02 -21.00 13.86
CA HIS A 133 8.61 -21.81 14.92
C HIS A 133 9.85 -22.51 14.36
N ASP A 134 11.00 -22.25 14.98
CA ASP A 134 12.28 -22.77 14.50
C ASP A 134 12.68 -24.08 15.20
N GLY A 135 13.77 -24.66 14.71
CA GLY A 135 14.32 -25.90 15.25
C GLY A 135 15.08 -25.74 16.57
N SER A 136 15.03 -24.58 17.23
CA SER A 136 15.72 -24.42 18.54
C SER A 136 15.18 -25.38 19.59
N ASN A 137 13.94 -25.85 19.40
CA ASN A 137 13.31 -26.92 20.14
C ASN A 137 13.43 -28.29 19.44
N TRP A 138 14.55 -28.57 18.73
CA TRP A 138 14.94 -29.92 18.29
C TRP A 138 15.17 -30.84 19.51
N ILE A 139 14.11 -31.06 20.29
CA ILE A 139 14.04 -32.01 21.37
C ILE A 139 14.30 -33.37 20.74
N LEU A 140 15.51 -33.84 20.97
CA LEU A 140 15.83 -35.16 21.51
C LEU A 140 14.70 -36.17 21.26
N SER A 141 14.96 -37.08 20.32
CA SER A 141 14.18 -38.30 20.04
C SER A 141 12.81 -38.12 19.37
N PHE A 142 12.78 -37.68 18.11
CA PHE A 142 11.87 -38.05 16.99
C PHE A 142 10.35 -38.29 17.22
N GLN A 143 9.76 -38.04 18.39
CA GLN A 143 8.43 -38.55 18.75
C GLN A 143 7.62 -37.67 19.72
N GLN A 144 8.15 -36.60 20.30
CA GLN A 144 7.38 -35.73 21.20
C GLN A 144 7.47 -34.27 20.78
N CYS A 145 6.39 -33.75 20.20
CA CYS A 145 6.19 -32.32 20.02
C CYS A 145 6.01 -31.62 21.38
N GLN A 146 6.32 -30.34 21.44
CA GLN A 146 6.12 -29.55 22.64
C GLN A 146 4.70 -29.01 22.70
N SER A 147 4.03 -29.20 23.84
CA SER A 147 2.72 -28.60 24.11
C SER A 147 2.82 -27.13 24.59
N SER A 148 3.96 -26.73 25.14
CA SER A 148 4.24 -25.36 25.55
C SER A 148 5.14 -24.65 24.55
N LEU A 149 4.73 -23.44 24.18
CA LEU A 149 5.49 -22.55 23.32
C LEU A 149 6.75 -22.05 24.06
N ILE A 150 7.88 -22.73 23.91
CA ILE A 150 9.15 -22.26 24.47
C ILE A 150 9.80 -21.28 23.47
N HIS A 151 10.03 -20.06 23.95
CA HIS A 151 10.50 -18.92 23.17
C HIS A 151 11.90 -19.09 22.55
N PRO A 152 12.21 -18.33 21.47
CA PRO A 152 11.31 -17.36 20.83
C PRO A 152 10.81 -17.81 19.47
N LEU A 153 9.47 -17.79 19.32
CA LEU A 153 8.85 -17.65 18.01
C LEU A 153 9.48 -16.48 17.27
N LYS A 154 9.81 -16.71 16.00
CA LYS A 154 10.23 -15.65 15.12
C LYS A 154 8.98 -15.02 14.56
N ARG A 155 8.97 -13.69 14.49
CA ARG A 155 7.84 -12.95 13.95
C ARG A 155 8.36 -11.81 13.09
N VAL A 156 7.74 -11.64 11.92
CA VAL A 156 7.91 -10.45 11.10
C VAL A 156 6.54 -9.83 10.86
N GLU A 157 6.44 -8.55 11.14
CA GLU A 157 5.24 -7.74 10.98
C GLU A 157 5.50 -6.63 9.95
N PHE A 158 4.71 -6.60 8.88
CA PHE A 158 4.84 -5.65 7.78
C PHE A 158 3.76 -4.57 7.90
N THR A 159 4.18 -3.31 7.83
CA THR A 159 3.27 -2.14 7.72
C THR A 159 3.21 -1.58 6.30
N LYS A 160 4.26 -1.86 5.51
CA LYS A 160 4.29 -1.68 4.06
C LYS A 160 5.00 -2.86 3.43
N VAL A 161 4.64 -3.18 2.19
CA VAL A 161 5.28 -4.26 1.42
C VAL A 161 5.81 -3.71 0.11
N LYS A 162 7.08 -4.03 -0.20
CA LYS A 162 7.71 -3.61 -1.46
C LYS A 162 7.11 -4.38 -2.63
N ILE A 163 6.89 -3.68 -3.73
CA ILE A 163 6.45 -4.29 -4.98
C ILE A 163 7.36 -3.89 -6.13
N GLU A 164 7.53 -4.81 -7.07
CA GLU A 164 8.03 -4.53 -8.41
C GLU A 164 6.83 -4.05 -9.24
N ILE A 165 6.83 -2.76 -9.60
CA ILE A 165 5.63 -2.06 -10.10
C ILE A 165 5.22 -2.51 -11.51
N GLU A 166 6.18 -3.01 -12.28
CA GLU A 166 6.03 -3.43 -13.67
C GLU A 166 5.05 -4.59 -13.80
N ASP A 167 5.05 -5.49 -12.80
CA ASP A 167 4.24 -6.70 -12.76
C ASP A 167 3.36 -6.81 -11.51
N MET A 168 3.43 -5.86 -10.58
CA MET A 168 2.75 -5.90 -9.27
C MET A 168 3.14 -7.15 -8.45
N VAL A 169 4.41 -7.52 -8.51
CA VAL A 169 4.97 -8.66 -7.78
C VAL A 169 5.51 -8.20 -6.44
N VAL A 170 5.17 -8.91 -5.36
CA VAL A 170 5.66 -8.61 -4.02
C VAL A 170 7.12 -9.05 -3.86
N ASN A 171 7.97 -8.11 -3.47
CA ASN A 171 9.32 -8.40 -3.00
C ASN A 171 9.25 -8.76 -1.51
N GLY A 172 9.01 -10.04 -1.23
CA GLY A 172 8.80 -10.52 0.13
C GLY A 172 10.05 -10.53 1.02
N THR A 173 11.22 -10.18 0.50
CA THR A 173 12.50 -10.14 1.22
C THR A 173 12.96 -8.72 1.56
N ASP A 174 12.15 -7.71 1.24
CA ASP A 174 12.40 -6.34 1.68
C ASP A 174 11.80 -6.10 3.07
N TYR A 175 12.66 -5.70 4.02
CA TYR A 175 12.30 -5.56 5.43
C TYR A 175 12.24 -4.09 5.88
N THR A 176 12.26 -3.13 4.96
CA THR A 176 12.38 -1.69 5.23
C THR A 176 11.31 -1.17 6.19
N PHE A 177 10.07 -1.65 6.06
CA PHE A 177 8.93 -1.24 6.88
C PHE A 177 8.39 -2.38 7.75
N THR A 178 9.31 -3.12 8.38
CA THR A 178 8.98 -4.28 9.21
C THR A 178 9.41 -4.13 10.67
N SER A 179 8.67 -4.79 11.56
CA SER A 179 9.08 -5.08 12.94
C SER A 179 9.42 -6.57 13.04
N VAL A 180 10.61 -6.88 13.54
CA VAL A 180 11.13 -8.26 13.57
C VAL A 180 11.43 -8.68 15.01
N THR A 181 11.00 -9.88 15.38
CA THR A 181 11.43 -10.58 16.59
C THR A 181 12.20 -11.84 16.18
N GLY A 182 13.47 -11.94 16.55
CA GLY A 182 14.35 -13.08 16.22
C GLY A 182 15.06 -12.97 14.87
N SER A 183 15.85 -13.98 14.51
CA SER A 183 16.59 -14.10 13.24
C SER A 183 16.69 -15.57 12.82
N PRO A 184 16.62 -15.94 11.52
CA PRO A 184 16.53 -15.09 10.32
C PRO A 184 15.13 -14.49 10.11
N THR A 185 15.00 -13.58 9.15
CA THR A 185 13.74 -12.93 8.79
C THR A 185 12.87 -13.81 7.90
N ILE A 186 11.55 -13.70 8.09
CA ILE A 186 10.50 -14.49 7.43
C ILE A 186 10.04 -13.74 6.18
N LYS A 187 10.05 -14.40 5.03
CA LYS A 187 9.59 -13.79 3.78
C LYS A 187 8.09 -13.51 3.84
N TYR A 188 7.67 -12.36 3.28
CA TYR A 188 6.25 -12.03 3.16
C TYR A 188 5.46 -13.13 2.45
N GLY A 189 4.37 -13.57 3.07
CA GLY A 189 3.49 -14.63 2.55
C GLY A 189 3.89 -16.05 2.96
N GLU A 190 4.93 -16.22 3.77
CA GLU A 190 5.41 -17.53 4.18
C GLU A 190 5.40 -17.72 5.69
N SER A 191 5.41 -18.99 6.10
CA SER A 191 5.52 -19.41 7.48
C SER A 191 6.19 -20.78 7.56
N LYS A 192 6.67 -21.14 8.75
CA LYS A 192 7.38 -22.37 9.05
C LYS A 192 6.99 -22.89 10.43
N ASP A 193 6.92 -24.20 10.55
CA ASP A 193 6.75 -24.85 11.84
C ASP A 193 7.70 -26.04 11.95
N CYS A 194 8.34 -26.17 13.12
CA CYS A 194 9.26 -27.23 13.51
C CYS A 194 8.71 -28.09 14.66
N ASN A 195 7.44 -27.97 15.03
CA ASN A 195 6.85 -28.65 16.19
C ASN A 195 6.17 -30.00 15.89
N GLY A 196 6.87 -30.92 15.23
CA GLY A 196 6.40 -32.29 15.00
C GLY A 196 5.51 -32.48 13.75
N GLN A 197 5.17 -33.74 13.43
CA GLN A 197 4.37 -34.04 12.23
C GLN A 197 2.97 -33.41 12.30
N TYR A 198 2.42 -33.03 11.14
CA TYR A 198 1.10 -32.40 11.06
C TYR A 198 -0.05 -33.24 11.63
N TYR A 199 0.07 -34.58 11.60
CA TYR A 199 -1.00 -35.51 12.02
C TYR A 199 -0.95 -35.86 13.51
N LEU A 200 0.11 -35.46 14.23
CA LEU A 200 0.22 -35.76 15.65
C LEU A 200 -0.64 -34.79 16.47
N ASN A 201 -1.66 -35.33 17.12
CA ASN A 201 -2.42 -34.64 18.15
C ASN A 201 -1.90 -35.06 19.53
N PRO A 202 -1.67 -34.14 20.50
CA PRO A 202 -2.09 -32.74 20.51
C PRO A 202 -0.97 -31.73 20.18
N CYS A 203 -0.18 -31.93 19.11
CA CYS A 203 0.90 -30.99 18.78
C CYS A 203 0.33 -29.63 18.36
N PRO A 204 0.58 -28.54 19.11
CA PRO A 204 0.20 -27.21 18.66
C PRO A 204 0.98 -26.83 17.41
N HIS A 205 0.30 -26.20 16.45
CA HIS A 205 0.92 -25.68 15.24
C HIS A 205 1.09 -24.18 15.36
N PHE A 206 2.33 -23.72 15.26
CA PHE A 206 2.69 -22.33 15.60
C PHE A 206 3.00 -21.47 14.38
N GLY A 207 3.34 -22.11 13.26
CA GLY A 207 3.53 -21.39 12.01
C GLY A 207 2.21 -20.73 11.62
N HIS A 208 2.21 -19.42 11.46
CA HIS A 208 1.02 -18.66 11.08
C HIS A 208 1.39 -17.56 10.09
N ALA A 209 0.54 -17.33 9.10
CA ALA A 209 0.70 -16.27 8.12
C ALA A 209 -0.63 -15.51 7.94
N VAL A 210 -0.55 -14.19 7.89
CA VAL A 210 -1.68 -13.30 7.56
C VAL A 210 -1.25 -12.32 6.48
N ILE A 211 -2.01 -12.30 5.40
CA ILE A 211 -1.97 -11.29 4.36
C ILE A 211 -3.33 -10.58 4.38
N ASP A 212 -3.30 -9.28 4.59
CA ASP A 212 -4.47 -8.41 4.54
C ASP A 212 -4.12 -7.19 3.68
N THR A 213 -4.82 -7.07 2.57
CA THR A 213 -4.68 -6.00 1.57
C THR A 213 -5.94 -5.15 1.49
N ARG A 214 -6.88 -5.30 2.43
CA ARG A 214 -8.09 -4.48 2.48
C ARG A 214 -7.75 -2.99 2.53
N GLU A 215 -8.63 -2.19 1.95
CA GLU A 215 -8.49 -0.74 1.80
C GLU A 215 -7.29 -0.26 0.95
N THR A 216 -6.53 -1.16 0.34
CA THR A 216 -5.46 -0.79 -0.60
C THR A 216 -5.96 -0.69 -2.05
N GLY A 217 -7.15 -1.22 -2.34
CA GLY A 217 -7.67 -1.40 -3.69
C GLY A 217 -7.02 -2.57 -4.44
N LEU A 218 -6.18 -3.36 -3.76
CA LEU A 218 -5.48 -4.52 -4.30
C LEU A 218 -5.95 -5.80 -3.62
N ILE A 219 -5.83 -6.92 -4.34
CA ILE A 219 -6.14 -8.27 -3.88
C ILE A 219 -4.99 -9.20 -4.26
N VAL A 220 -4.85 -10.33 -3.57
CA VAL A 220 -3.90 -11.37 -4.00
C VAL A 220 -4.46 -12.07 -5.22
N ASP A 221 -3.63 -12.20 -6.25
CA ASP A 221 -4.00 -12.85 -7.52
C ASP A 221 -4.73 -14.19 -7.24
N PRO A 222 -5.96 -14.39 -7.76
CA PRO A 222 -6.72 -15.62 -7.62
C PRO A 222 -5.96 -16.88 -8.05
N ASP A 223 -5.05 -16.74 -9.01
CA ASP A 223 -4.25 -17.86 -9.53
C ASP A 223 -3.02 -18.18 -8.64
N THR A 224 -2.78 -17.37 -7.60
CA THR A 224 -1.78 -17.70 -6.57
C THR A 224 -2.29 -18.83 -5.68
N THR A 225 -1.68 -20.01 -5.83
CA THR A 225 -1.93 -21.17 -4.97
C THR A 225 -1.01 -21.14 -3.76
N PHE A 226 -1.52 -21.55 -2.61
CA PHE A 226 -0.75 -21.69 -1.37
C PHE A 226 -0.65 -23.17 -0.98
N GLY A 227 0.46 -23.53 -0.34
CA GLY A 227 0.70 -24.90 0.09
C GLY A 227 2.09 -25.08 0.69
N LEU A 228 2.58 -26.32 0.66
CA LEU A 228 3.91 -26.66 1.18
C LEU A 228 5.00 -26.25 0.19
N LEU A 229 5.95 -25.46 0.68
CA LEU A 229 7.22 -25.14 0.03
C LEU A 229 8.29 -26.19 0.38
N VAL A 230 8.22 -26.75 1.58
CA VAL A 230 9.08 -27.85 2.07
C VAL A 230 8.20 -28.92 2.71
N HIS A 231 8.38 -30.18 2.27
CA HIS A 231 7.48 -31.30 2.55
C HIS A 231 8.07 -32.28 3.57
N ASN A 232 8.12 -31.91 4.86
CA ASN A 232 8.67 -32.75 5.93
C ASN A 232 7.55 -33.14 6.91
N ASP A 233 6.69 -34.08 6.49
CA ASP A 233 5.46 -34.42 7.21
C ASP A 233 4.68 -33.18 7.64
N GLY A 234 4.57 -32.22 6.73
CA GLY A 234 3.90 -30.96 6.93
C GLY A 234 2.53 -30.90 6.29
N GLU A 235 1.75 -29.93 6.72
CA GLU A 235 0.48 -29.57 6.13
C GLU A 235 0.25 -28.07 6.31
N MET A 236 -0.40 -27.44 5.32
CA MET A 236 -0.99 -26.12 5.50
C MET A 236 -2.41 -26.30 6.02
N LYS A 237 -2.68 -25.82 7.24
CA LYS A 237 -3.96 -25.96 7.92
C LYS A 237 -4.72 -24.64 7.95
N ASP A 238 -6.04 -24.73 8.16
CA ASP A 238 -6.93 -23.59 8.35
C ASP A 238 -6.74 -22.48 7.29
N PHE A 239 -6.51 -22.90 6.04
CA PHE A 239 -6.35 -21.96 4.94
C PHE A 239 -7.67 -21.24 4.68
N ILE A 240 -7.62 -19.92 4.78
CA ILE A 240 -8.72 -19.02 4.50
C ILE A 240 -8.23 -18.05 3.43
N ARG A 241 -9.05 -17.89 2.39
CA ARG A 241 -8.98 -16.78 1.43
C ARG A 241 -10.36 -16.14 1.41
N SER A 242 -10.43 -14.83 1.63
CA SER A 242 -11.70 -14.10 1.55
C SER A 242 -12.27 -14.15 0.13
N ALA A 243 -13.59 -13.98 -0.01
CA ALA A 243 -14.27 -14.08 -1.31
C ALA A 243 -13.74 -13.07 -2.35
N ASP A 244 -13.34 -11.88 -1.89
CA ASP A 244 -12.72 -10.83 -2.70
C ASP A 244 -11.20 -11.03 -2.89
N GLY A 245 -10.57 -11.98 -2.19
CA GLY A 245 -9.13 -12.25 -2.25
C GLY A 245 -8.25 -11.21 -1.56
N SER A 246 -8.84 -10.27 -0.82
CA SER A 246 -8.07 -9.24 -0.09
C SER A 246 -7.44 -9.74 1.20
N GLN A 247 -7.92 -10.87 1.75
CA GLN A 247 -7.41 -11.48 2.97
C GLN A 247 -7.05 -12.95 2.74
N ILE A 248 -5.87 -13.35 3.21
CA ILE A 248 -5.41 -14.74 3.26
C ILE A 248 -4.83 -15.02 4.64
N SER A 249 -5.16 -16.16 5.23
CA SER A 249 -4.51 -16.66 6.42
C SER A 249 -4.36 -18.17 6.40
N PHE A 250 -3.31 -18.69 7.03
CA PHE A 250 -3.12 -20.13 7.21
C PHE A 250 -2.21 -20.42 8.38
N LEU A 251 -2.30 -21.66 8.87
CA LEU A 251 -1.32 -22.28 9.74
C LEU A 251 -0.38 -23.17 8.92
N CYS A 252 0.88 -23.22 9.32
CA CYS A 252 1.85 -24.18 8.83
C CYS A 252 2.17 -25.17 9.96
N ALA A 253 2.21 -26.45 9.62
CA ALA A 253 2.53 -27.54 10.54
C ALA A 253 3.61 -28.45 9.93
N GLY A 254 4.38 -29.16 10.76
CA GLY A 254 5.28 -30.23 10.32
C GLY A 254 6.68 -30.23 10.96
N TRP A 255 7.52 -31.16 10.51
CA TRP A 255 8.93 -31.25 10.92
C TRP A 255 9.81 -30.27 10.15
N CYS A 256 9.75 -29.00 10.56
CA CYS A 256 10.43 -27.91 9.88
C CYS A 256 9.93 -27.74 8.44
N SER A 257 8.62 -27.95 8.26
CA SER A 257 7.93 -27.68 7.01
C SER A 257 7.73 -26.17 6.85
N ARG A 258 7.69 -25.72 5.60
CA ARG A 258 7.50 -24.32 5.22
C ARG A 258 6.31 -24.24 4.29
N CYS A 259 5.46 -23.25 4.51
CA CYS A 259 4.22 -23.03 3.76
C CYS A 259 4.22 -21.63 3.16
N GLY A 260 3.56 -21.44 2.02
CA GLY A 260 3.49 -20.17 1.31
C GLY A 260 3.00 -20.31 -0.12
N PRO A 261 3.22 -19.31 -0.99
CA PRO A 261 2.78 -19.35 -2.38
C PRO A 261 3.59 -20.37 -3.21
N THR A 262 2.90 -21.35 -3.80
CA THR A 262 3.50 -22.47 -4.53
C THR A 262 3.48 -22.33 -6.04
N SER A 263 2.57 -21.52 -6.61
CA SER A 263 2.47 -21.30 -8.06
C SER A 263 3.46 -20.26 -8.60
N GLY A 264 4.28 -19.64 -7.74
CA GLY A 264 5.27 -18.64 -8.12
C GLY A 264 5.35 -17.49 -7.13
N PRO A 265 5.91 -16.33 -7.54
CA PRO A 265 5.96 -15.16 -6.69
C PRO A 265 4.55 -14.61 -6.42
N LEU A 266 4.34 -14.03 -5.24
CA LEU A 266 3.06 -13.46 -4.87
C LEU A 266 2.78 -12.19 -5.69
N ARG A 267 1.68 -12.22 -6.45
CA ARG A 267 1.24 -11.10 -7.30
C ARG A 267 -0.01 -10.45 -6.72
N LEU A 268 -0.11 -9.13 -6.89
CA LEU A 268 -1.28 -8.36 -6.50
C LEU A 268 -2.00 -7.84 -7.75
N LEU A 269 -3.32 -7.89 -7.72
CA LEU A 269 -4.20 -7.37 -8.77
C LEU A 269 -5.08 -6.27 -8.20
N LEU A 270 -5.64 -5.42 -9.07
CA LEU A 270 -6.66 -4.46 -8.65
C LEU A 270 -7.96 -5.17 -8.29
N SER A 271 -8.56 -4.78 -7.16
CA SER A 271 -9.89 -5.21 -6.78
C SER A 271 -10.91 -4.70 -7.80
N MET A 272 -11.77 -5.60 -8.28
CA MET A 272 -12.89 -5.24 -9.16
C MET A 272 -14.03 -4.53 -8.41
N GLU A 273 -14.12 -4.70 -7.08
CA GLU A 273 -15.17 -4.05 -6.25
C GLU A 273 -14.86 -2.57 -6.00
N PHE A 274 -13.59 -2.17 -6.01
CA PHE A 274 -13.18 -0.76 -5.93
C PHE A 274 -13.60 0.06 -7.18
N ILE A 275 -14.08 -0.60 -8.23
CA ILE A 275 -14.63 0.02 -9.45
C ILE A 275 -16.08 0.49 -9.24
N SER A 276 -16.78 0.00 -8.22
CA SER A 276 -18.20 0.27 -7.99
C SER A 276 -18.50 1.62 -7.30
N ALA A 277 -17.52 2.52 -7.16
CA ALA A 277 -17.79 3.90 -6.76
C ALA A 277 -18.48 4.75 -7.86
N THR A 278 -18.88 4.10 -8.97
CA THR A 278 -19.70 4.70 -10.05
C THR A 278 -21.17 4.91 -9.67
N ASP A 279 -21.60 4.52 -8.47
CA ASP A 279 -22.92 4.86 -7.91
C ASP A 279 -23.01 6.26 -7.27
N ALA A 280 -21.95 7.08 -7.35
CA ALA A 280 -22.03 8.49 -6.97
C ALA A 280 -22.90 9.24 -8.00
N GLN A 281 -24.17 9.48 -7.64
CA GLN A 281 -25.09 10.27 -8.45
C GLN A 281 -24.50 11.65 -8.79
N PRO A 282 -24.57 12.11 -10.05
CA PRO A 282 -24.11 13.43 -10.43
C PRO A 282 -24.93 14.49 -9.68
N VAL A 283 -24.25 15.31 -8.86
CA VAL A 283 -24.86 16.51 -8.29
C VAL A 283 -25.00 17.53 -9.43
N THR A 284 -26.18 17.57 -10.05
CA THR A 284 -26.55 18.63 -10.99
C THR A 284 -26.64 19.98 -10.27
N CYS A 285 -25.58 20.79 -10.37
CA CYS A 285 -25.67 22.21 -10.03
C CYS A 285 -26.51 22.92 -11.10
N ARG A 286 -27.74 23.32 -10.76
CA ARG A 286 -28.55 24.21 -11.60
C ARG A 286 -27.99 25.63 -11.53
N LYS A 287 -27.90 26.26 -12.70
CA LYS A 287 -27.46 27.65 -12.89
C LYS A 287 -28.38 28.65 -12.21
#